data_AF-A0A2D7JT82-F1
#
_entry.id   AF-A0A2D7JT82-F1
#
_cell.length_a   1.000
_cell.length_b   1.000
_cell.length_c   1.000
_cell.angle_alpha   90.00
_cell.angle_beta   90.00
_cell.angle_gamma   90.00
#
_symmetry.space_group_name_H-M   'P 1'
#
loop_
_entity.id
_entity.type
_entity.pdbx_description
1 polymer ?
#
loop_
_entity_poly.entity_id
_entity_poly.type
_entity_poly.pdbx_seq_one_letter_code
_entity_poly.pdbx_strand_id
1 'polypeptide(L)'
;MSVGEKMPGGWHTAAPKANFTVTLFLFAWALLPIGFMGMMLLFHKFETFRLPIMALSDTLLVITLVSAISQRKGSVYDAKIQLSGFLLGISILLLTLLYVADLRQWWWIAYAFCIGSVPYLFISLNAMAGWDHDVHQLPWDAKMMVPVDACFSDWNVVSTRWSTSIMAWKKIGLVTGVLYGGKQEDELHLNLELLTTKDHVFSDEELGVHWSHFNPQNTSFQSEE
;
A
#
# COMPACT_ATOMS: atom_id res chain seq x y z
N MET A 1 -4.98 -24.10 -12.07
CA MET A 1 -4.96 -24.19 -13.54
C MET A 1 -3.69 -23.48 -14.02
N SER A 2 -2.89 -24.13 -14.87
CA SER A 2 -1.58 -23.65 -15.32
C SER A 2 -1.69 -22.44 -16.25
N VAL A 3 -0.77 -21.49 -16.09
CA VAL A 3 -0.47 -20.36 -16.99
C VAL A 3 -0.58 -20.79 -18.45
N GLY A 4 -1.54 -20.23 -19.21
CA GLY A 4 -1.72 -20.52 -20.63
C GLY A 4 -3.13 -20.36 -21.21
N GLU A 5 -4.17 -20.18 -20.39
CA GLU A 5 -5.49 -19.82 -20.90
C GLU A 5 -5.56 -18.31 -21.16
N LYS A 6 -5.80 -17.94 -22.42
CA LYS A 6 -6.09 -16.57 -22.84
C LYS A 6 -7.19 -16.02 -21.93
N MET A 7 -6.87 -15.05 -21.09
CA MET A 7 -7.87 -14.37 -20.30
C MET A 7 -8.94 -13.82 -21.23
N PRO A 8 -10.23 -14.07 -20.95
CA PRO A 8 -11.31 -13.65 -21.83
C PRO A 8 -11.33 -12.12 -21.94
N GLY A 9 -11.67 -11.59 -23.12
CA GLY A 9 -12.00 -10.16 -23.28
C GLY A 9 -10.84 -9.17 -23.34
N GLY A 10 -9.66 -9.56 -23.85
CA GLY A 10 -8.56 -8.61 -24.12
C GLY A 10 -7.68 -8.26 -22.91
N TRP A 11 -7.88 -8.94 -21.79
CA TRP A 11 -7.00 -8.85 -20.62
C TRP A 11 -5.64 -9.48 -20.92
N HIS A 12 -4.57 -8.82 -20.47
CA HIS A 12 -3.21 -9.33 -20.52
C HIS A 12 -2.53 -9.20 -19.16
N THR A 13 -1.51 -10.00 -18.90
CA THR A 13 -0.74 -9.95 -17.66
C THR A 13 0.51 -9.11 -17.84
N ALA A 14 0.82 -8.30 -16.83
CA ALA A 14 2.05 -7.54 -16.74
C ALA A 14 2.75 -7.82 -15.41
N ALA A 15 4.08 -7.89 -15.45
CA ALA A 15 4.86 -8.02 -14.23
C ALA A 15 4.71 -6.76 -13.35
N PRO A 16 4.64 -6.89 -12.02
CA PRO A 16 4.53 -5.76 -11.13
C PRO A 16 5.77 -4.86 -11.22
N LYS A 17 5.57 -3.55 -11.42
CA LYS A 17 6.63 -2.55 -11.50
C LYS A 17 6.83 -1.90 -10.12
N ALA A 18 7.55 -2.54 -9.21
CA ALA A 18 7.93 -1.95 -7.93
C ALA A 18 9.45 -1.99 -7.73
N ASN A 19 10.05 -0.86 -7.31
CA ASN A 19 11.47 -0.75 -7.01
C ASN A 19 11.67 -0.23 -5.58
N PHE A 20 11.80 -1.17 -4.65
CA PHE A 20 11.93 -0.87 -3.22
C PHE A 20 13.31 -0.37 -2.81
N THR A 21 14.28 -0.24 -3.72
CA THR A 21 15.67 0.16 -3.40
C THR A 21 15.72 1.48 -2.62
N VAL A 22 15.02 2.50 -3.10
CA VAL A 22 14.99 3.83 -2.46
C VAL A 22 14.32 3.75 -1.09
N THR A 23 13.20 3.02 -0.98
CA THR A 23 12.47 2.83 0.27
C THR A 23 13.31 2.10 1.31
N LEU A 24 14.02 1.04 0.92
CA LEU A 24 14.93 0.29 1.80
C LEU A 24 16.13 1.13 2.22
N PHE A 25 16.66 1.98 1.32
CA PHE A 25 17.70 2.93 1.66
C PHE A 25 17.23 3.93 2.70
N LEU A 26 16.06 4.52 2.53
CA LEU A 26 15.44 5.43 3.52
C LEU A 26 15.22 4.72 4.86
N PHE A 27 14.74 3.48 4.84
CA PHE A 27 14.58 2.67 6.04
C PHE A 27 15.91 2.45 6.77
N ALA A 28 16.98 2.09 6.05
CA ALA A 28 18.31 1.92 6.63
C ALA A 28 18.83 3.21 7.27
N TRP A 29 18.58 4.37 6.66
CA TRP A 29 18.91 5.67 7.24
C TRP A 29 18.11 5.99 8.49
N ALA A 30 16.85 5.55 8.58
CA ALA A 30 16.04 5.69 9.79
C ALA A 30 16.60 4.86 10.96
N LEU A 31 17.32 3.77 10.71
CA LEU A 31 17.92 2.95 11.77
C LEU A 31 19.09 3.64 12.48
N LEU A 32 19.78 4.59 11.84
CA LEU A 32 20.89 5.34 12.45
C LEU A 32 20.47 6.13 13.70
N PRO A 33 19.50 7.07 13.64
CA PRO A 33 19.03 7.79 14.82
C PRO A 33 18.41 6.85 15.85
N ILE A 34 17.79 5.75 15.45
CA ILE A 34 17.25 4.73 16.36
C ILE A 34 18.38 3.98 17.10
N GLY A 35 19.49 3.69 16.43
CA GLY A 35 20.70 3.16 17.07
C GLY A 35 21.25 4.14 18.11
N PHE A 36 21.29 5.44 17.80
CA PHE A 36 21.67 6.47 18.78
C PHE A 36 20.70 6.54 19.96
N MET A 37 19.39 6.37 19.73
CA MET A 37 18.40 6.26 20.81
C MET A 37 18.70 5.08 21.73
N GLY A 38 19.05 3.91 21.18
CA GLY A 38 19.50 2.75 21.93
C GLY A 38 20.75 3.01 22.77
N MET A 39 21.75 3.70 22.21
CA MET A 39 22.95 4.08 22.95
C MET A 39 22.64 5.06 24.09
N MET A 40 21.76 6.03 23.85
CA MET A 40 21.33 6.98 24.90
C MET A 40 20.55 6.30 26.03
N LEU A 41 19.77 5.25 25.73
CA LEU A 41 19.11 4.40 26.72
C LEU A 41 20.12 3.68 27.61
N LEU A 42 21.18 3.12 27.04
CA LEU A 42 22.18 2.35 27.78
C LEU A 42 23.09 3.23 28.63
N PHE A 43 23.60 4.32 28.07
CA PHE A 43 24.63 5.13 28.72
C PHE A 43 24.10 6.32 29.52
N HIS A 44 22.80 6.63 29.42
CA HIS A 44 22.16 7.78 30.09
C HIS A 44 22.88 9.12 29.84
N LYS A 45 23.62 9.24 28.73
CA LYS A 45 24.28 10.48 28.29
C LYS A 45 23.44 11.18 27.22
N PHE A 46 23.68 12.48 27.06
CA PHE A 46 23.08 13.31 26.00
C PHE A 46 21.54 13.46 26.10
N GLU A 47 21.01 13.62 27.32
CA GLU A 47 19.55 13.69 27.55
C GLU A 47 18.85 14.81 26.76
N THR A 48 19.54 15.94 26.55
CA THR A 48 19.03 17.08 25.78
C THR A 48 18.69 16.72 24.32
N PHE A 49 19.35 15.71 23.76
CA PHE A 49 19.17 15.28 22.37
C PHE A 49 18.14 14.17 22.18
N ARG A 50 17.49 13.70 23.25
CA ARG A 50 16.54 12.58 23.18
C ARG A 50 15.35 12.86 22.24
N LEU A 51 14.64 13.95 22.49
CA LEU A 51 13.45 14.31 21.70
C LEU A 51 13.79 14.76 20.27
N PRO A 52 14.85 15.55 20.02
CA PRO A 52 15.27 15.86 18.65
C PRO A 52 15.65 14.64 17.81
N ILE A 53 16.38 13.68 18.38
CA ILE A 53 16.77 12.45 17.67
C ILE A 53 15.52 11.60 17.38
N MET A 54 14.60 11.49 18.33
CA MET A 54 13.32 10.81 18.10
C MET A 54 12.53 11.46 16.96
N ALA A 55 12.44 12.80 16.92
CA ALA A 55 11.77 13.52 15.85
C ALA A 55 12.38 13.22 14.47
N LEU A 56 13.71 13.15 14.41
CA LEU A 56 14.43 12.78 13.20
C LEU A 56 14.12 11.33 12.78
N SER A 57 14.13 10.38 13.72
CA SER A 57 13.75 8.98 13.48
C SER A 57 12.34 8.87 12.93
N ASP A 58 11.35 9.45 13.60
CA ASP A 58 9.95 9.41 13.17
C ASP A 58 9.77 10.02 11.78
N THR A 59 10.44 11.14 11.49
CA THR A 59 10.40 11.78 10.16
C THR A 59 10.92 10.84 9.07
N LEU A 60 12.06 10.19 9.29
CA LEU A 60 12.60 9.23 8.32
C LEU A 60 11.70 8.01 8.15
N LEU A 61 11.15 7.47 9.24
CA LEU A 61 10.20 6.35 9.20
C LEU A 61 8.92 6.72 8.44
N VAL A 62 8.41 7.95 8.60
CA VAL A 62 7.24 8.44 7.86
C VAL A 62 7.57 8.54 6.37
N ILE A 63 8.72 9.12 6.02
CA ILE A 63 9.16 9.22 4.62
C ILE A 63 9.29 7.83 4.01
N THR A 64 9.85 6.86 4.73
CA THR A 64 9.92 5.46 4.30
C THR A 64 8.54 4.87 4.07
N LEU A 65 7.60 5.04 5.02
CA LEU A 65 6.25 4.49 4.90
C LEU A 65 5.49 5.10 3.71
N VAL A 66 5.58 6.41 3.53
CA VAL A 66 4.95 7.11 2.39
C VAL A 66 5.58 6.67 1.07
N SER A 67 6.91 6.51 1.03
CA SER A 67 7.63 5.97 -0.13
C SER A 67 7.23 4.52 -0.44
N ALA A 68 6.97 3.70 0.56
CA ALA A 68 6.49 2.33 0.35
C ALA A 68 5.08 2.32 -0.25
N ILE A 69 4.16 3.10 0.34
CA ILE A 69 2.77 3.20 -0.10
C ILE A 69 2.67 3.74 -1.53
N SER A 70 3.51 4.71 -1.89
CA SER A 70 3.48 5.30 -3.24
C SER A 70 3.89 4.29 -4.33
N GLN A 71 4.69 3.28 -3.99
CA GLN A 71 5.09 2.24 -4.93
C GLN A 71 3.98 1.22 -5.22
N ARG A 72 3.04 1.03 -4.30
CA ARG A 72 1.92 0.09 -4.47
C ARG A 72 0.63 0.68 -3.92
N LYS A 73 -0.23 1.17 -4.83
CA LYS A 73 -1.47 1.87 -4.48
C LYS A 73 -2.34 1.08 -3.49
N GLY A 74 -2.47 -0.23 -3.66
CA GLY A 74 -3.30 -1.06 -2.80
C GLY A 74 -2.76 -1.30 -1.39
N SER A 75 -1.49 -1.00 -1.11
CA SER A 75 -0.86 -1.38 0.17
C SER A 75 -1.49 -0.69 1.38
N VAL A 76 -2.20 0.43 1.19
CA VAL A 76 -2.91 1.15 2.27
C VAL A 76 -4.01 0.30 2.91
N TYR A 77 -4.55 -0.67 2.18
CA TYR A 77 -5.59 -1.58 2.69
C TYR A 77 -5.03 -2.85 3.34
N ASP A 78 -3.71 -3.07 3.25
CA ASP A 78 -3.04 -4.19 3.90
C ASP A 78 -2.93 -3.97 5.42
N ALA A 79 -3.26 -5.01 6.18
CA ALA A 79 -3.31 -4.92 7.64
C ALA A 79 -1.93 -4.66 8.28
N LYS A 80 -0.85 -5.17 7.68
CA LYS A 80 0.51 -4.96 8.21
C LYS A 80 0.92 -3.51 8.04
N ILE A 81 0.64 -2.93 6.87
CA ILE A 81 0.90 -1.51 6.58
C ILE A 81 0.08 -0.60 7.49
N GLN A 82 -1.21 -0.90 7.69
CA GLN A 82 -2.06 -0.13 8.61
C GLN A 82 -1.54 -0.18 10.05
N LEU A 83 -1.10 -1.35 10.51
CA LEU A 83 -0.54 -1.52 11.85
C LEU A 83 0.77 -0.73 12.01
N SER A 84 1.67 -0.79 11.02
CA SER A 84 2.90 0.01 11.02
C SER A 84 2.59 1.51 11.05
N GLY A 85 1.66 1.98 10.22
CA GLY A 85 1.23 3.38 10.19
C GLY A 85 0.59 3.83 11.50
N PHE A 86 -0.21 2.97 12.14
CA PHE A 86 -0.83 3.24 13.43
C PHE A 86 0.21 3.39 14.56
N LEU A 87 1.17 2.46 14.65
CA LEU A 87 2.23 2.52 15.66
C LEU A 87 3.11 3.76 15.48
N LEU A 88 3.45 4.09 14.24
CA LEU A 88 4.21 5.31 13.92
C LEU A 88 3.40 6.58 14.24
N GLY A 89 2.09 6.57 13.94
CA GLY A 89 1.18 7.65 14.30
C GLY A 89 1.11 7.89 15.82
N ILE A 90 1.06 6.82 16.61
CA ILE A 90 1.13 6.92 18.08
C ILE A 90 2.48 7.50 18.52
N SER A 91 3.60 7.07 17.93
CA SER A 91 4.93 7.60 18.23
C SER A 91 4.98 9.13 18.06
N ILE A 92 4.49 9.62 16.92
CA ILE A 92 4.45 11.06 16.59
C ILE A 92 3.50 11.82 17.53
N LEU A 93 2.35 11.25 17.84
CA LEU A 93 1.38 11.84 18.76
C LEU A 93 1.99 11.99 20.16
N LEU A 94 2.68 10.95 20.64
CA LEU A 94 3.38 10.98 21.93
C LEU A 94 4.51 12.00 21.92
N LEU A 95 5.32 12.05 20.88
CA LEU A 95 6.37 13.07 20.72
C LEU A 95 5.79 14.49 20.80
N THR A 96 4.70 14.73 20.08
CA THR A 96 4.01 16.03 20.07
C THR A 96 3.47 16.36 21.46
N LEU A 97 2.85 15.40 22.14
CA LEU A 97 2.33 15.56 23.49
C LEU A 97 3.46 15.89 24.49
N LEU A 98 4.61 15.21 24.40
CA LEU A 98 5.76 15.46 25.25
C LEU A 98 6.30 16.89 25.09
N TYR A 99 6.27 17.45 23.88
CA TYR A 99 6.66 18.83 23.62
C TYR A 99 5.63 19.84 24.11
N VAL A 100 4.34 19.63 23.82
CA VAL A 100 3.28 20.60 24.12
C VAL A 100 2.95 20.65 25.62
N ALA A 101 2.94 19.50 26.29
CA ALA A 101 2.62 19.41 27.72
C ALA A 101 3.87 19.48 28.63
N ASP A 102 5.06 19.71 28.07
CA ASP A 102 6.36 19.69 28.74
C ASP A 102 6.61 18.44 29.61
N LEU A 103 6.07 17.30 29.18
CA LEU A 103 6.11 16.02 29.90
C LEU A 103 7.41 15.26 29.66
N ARG A 104 8.55 15.96 29.55
CA ARG A 104 9.83 15.38 29.10
C ARG A 104 10.26 14.13 29.88
N GLN A 105 9.88 14.02 31.16
CA GLN A 105 10.16 12.85 32.00
C GLN A 105 9.55 11.53 31.50
N TRP A 106 8.50 11.59 30.67
CA TRP A 106 7.80 10.43 30.10
C TRP A 106 8.35 9.99 28.74
N TRP A 107 9.55 10.46 28.36
CA TRP A 107 10.22 10.20 27.09
C TRP A 107 10.33 8.71 26.73
N TRP A 108 10.43 7.83 27.72
CA TRP A 108 10.61 6.39 27.53
C TRP A 108 9.39 5.72 26.85
N ILE A 109 8.17 6.25 27.06
CA ILE A 109 6.97 5.74 26.37
C ILE A 109 7.10 6.02 24.87
N ALA A 110 7.43 7.25 24.53
CA ALA A 110 7.58 7.68 23.14
C ALA A 110 8.71 6.90 22.44
N TYR A 111 9.83 6.65 23.14
CA TYR A 111 10.90 5.79 22.65
C TYR A 111 10.43 4.35 22.39
N ALA A 112 9.63 3.77 23.28
CA ALA A 112 9.13 2.41 23.11
C ALA A 112 8.28 2.27 21.84
N PHE A 113 7.42 3.26 21.53
CA PHE A 113 6.64 3.27 20.30
C PHE A 113 7.48 3.54 19.05
N CYS A 114 8.42 4.49 19.11
CA CYS A 114 9.32 4.79 17.98
C CYS A 114 10.17 3.55 17.62
N ILE A 115 10.89 2.99 18.59
CA ILE A 115 11.72 1.78 18.40
C ILE A 115 10.83 0.59 18.03
N GLY A 116 9.68 0.45 18.69
CA GLY A 116 8.71 -0.61 18.43
C GLY A 116 8.14 -0.57 17.02
N SER A 117 8.01 0.60 16.40
CA SER A 117 7.49 0.72 15.02
C SER A 117 8.43 0.12 13.97
N VAL A 118 9.74 0.04 14.24
CA VAL A 118 10.77 -0.46 13.32
C VAL A 118 10.54 -1.89 12.86
N PRO A 119 10.43 -2.91 13.75
CA PRO A 119 10.21 -4.29 13.31
C PRO A 119 8.89 -4.46 12.56
N TYR A 120 7.84 -3.72 12.93
CA TYR A 120 6.58 -3.78 12.20
C TYR A 120 6.71 -3.17 10.80
N LEU A 121 7.37 -2.02 10.68
CA LEU A 121 7.63 -1.41 9.37
C LEU A 121 8.51 -2.32 8.52
N PHE A 122 9.52 -2.96 9.09
CA PHE A 122 10.33 -3.95 8.40
C PHE A 122 9.51 -5.14 7.87
N ILE A 123 8.64 -5.74 8.71
CA ILE A 123 7.75 -6.84 8.31
C ILE A 123 6.84 -6.40 7.15
N SER A 124 6.29 -5.20 7.23
CA SER A 124 5.42 -4.62 6.19
C SER A 124 6.18 -4.39 4.88
N LEU A 125 7.38 -3.79 4.94
CA LEU A 125 8.23 -3.59 3.77
C LEU A 125 8.65 -4.92 3.13
N ASN A 126 9.00 -5.92 3.95
CA ASN A 126 9.36 -7.25 3.47
C ASN A 126 8.18 -7.93 2.78
N ALA A 127 6.97 -7.82 3.34
CA ALA A 127 5.76 -8.32 2.68
C ALA A 127 5.52 -7.62 1.33
N MET A 128 5.64 -6.29 1.27
CA MET A 128 5.46 -5.53 0.04
C MET A 128 6.49 -5.85 -1.05
N ALA A 129 7.75 -6.06 -0.65
CA ALA A 129 8.82 -6.45 -1.55
C ALA A 129 8.63 -7.88 -2.09
N GLY A 130 8.03 -8.76 -1.29
CA GLY A 130 7.74 -10.15 -1.67
C GLY A 130 6.48 -10.32 -2.52
N TRP A 131 5.60 -9.32 -2.62
CA TRP A 131 4.47 -9.40 -3.53
C TRP A 131 4.97 -9.41 -4.97
N ASP A 132 4.69 -10.46 -5.73
CA ASP A 132 5.15 -10.59 -7.11
C ASP A 132 4.05 -11.05 -8.05
N HIS A 133 2.80 -11.21 -7.57
CA HIS A 133 1.67 -11.58 -8.39
C HIS A 133 1.51 -10.66 -9.61
N ASP A 134 1.21 -11.26 -10.77
CA ASP A 134 1.03 -10.53 -12.01
C ASP A 134 -0.18 -9.59 -11.93
N VAL A 135 -0.07 -8.43 -12.57
CA VAL A 135 -1.14 -7.44 -12.68
C VAL A 135 -1.94 -7.76 -13.95
N HIS A 136 -3.26 -7.89 -13.82
CA HIS A 136 -4.12 -8.04 -14.99
C HIS A 136 -4.46 -6.66 -15.54
N GLN A 137 -4.26 -6.46 -16.84
CA GLN A 137 -4.45 -5.18 -17.51
C GLN A 137 -5.46 -5.29 -18.65
N LEU A 138 -6.33 -4.30 -18.77
CA LEU A 138 -7.29 -4.16 -19.87
C LEU A 138 -7.26 -2.73 -20.41
N PRO A 139 -7.05 -2.50 -21.72
CA PRO A 139 -7.21 -1.18 -22.33
C PRO A 139 -8.62 -0.62 -22.09
N TRP A 140 -8.72 0.64 -21.65
CA TRP A 140 -9.98 1.26 -21.27
C TRP A 140 -9.99 2.76 -21.55
N ASP A 141 -11.03 3.27 -22.21
CA ASP A 141 -11.19 4.71 -22.41
C ASP A 141 -11.65 5.39 -21.11
N ALA A 142 -10.94 6.44 -20.69
CA ALA A 142 -11.30 7.22 -19.51
C ALA A 142 -12.70 7.86 -19.57
N LYS A 143 -13.26 8.04 -20.77
CA LYS A 143 -14.63 8.54 -20.96
C LYS A 143 -15.70 7.50 -20.64
N MET A 144 -15.36 6.21 -20.69
CA MET A 144 -16.29 5.12 -20.41
C MET A 144 -16.30 4.81 -18.92
N MET A 145 -17.50 4.73 -18.34
CA MET A 145 -17.68 4.25 -16.98
C MET A 145 -17.39 2.75 -16.92
N VAL A 146 -16.64 2.34 -15.91
CA VAL A 146 -16.43 0.91 -15.62
C VAL A 146 -17.71 0.37 -15.01
N PRO A 147 -18.31 -0.71 -15.55
CA PRO A 147 -19.51 -1.32 -14.99
C PRO A 147 -19.14 -2.15 -13.75
N VAL A 148 -18.67 -1.48 -12.70
CA VAL A 148 -18.11 -2.14 -11.51
C VAL A 148 -19.14 -3.05 -10.83
N ASP A 149 -20.41 -2.63 -10.77
CA ASP A 149 -21.49 -3.41 -10.14
C ASP A 149 -21.84 -4.70 -10.89
N ALA A 150 -21.59 -4.76 -12.21
CA ALA A 150 -21.82 -5.96 -13.01
C ALA A 150 -20.58 -6.85 -13.10
N CYS A 151 -19.39 -6.25 -13.04
CA CYS A 151 -18.12 -6.94 -13.17
C CYS A 151 -17.57 -7.47 -11.84
N PHE A 152 -17.95 -6.88 -10.71
CA PHE A 152 -17.36 -7.18 -9.41
C PHE A 152 -18.43 -7.48 -8.36
N SER A 153 -18.46 -8.71 -7.88
CA SER A 153 -19.28 -9.15 -6.75
C SER A 153 -18.50 -9.08 -5.44
N ASP A 154 -19.11 -8.43 -4.44
CA ASP A 154 -18.55 -8.22 -3.09
C ASP A 154 -17.28 -7.34 -3.05
N TRP A 155 -17.10 -6.46 -4.04
CA TRP A 155 -16.06 -5.43 -4.01
C TRP A 155 -16.59 -4.14 -3.38
N ASN A 156 -15.73 -3.45 -2.63
CA ASN A 156 -16.02 -2.10 -2.17
C ASN A 156 -15.70 -1.12 -3.30
N VAL A 157 -16.75 -0.60 -3.94
CA VAL A 157 -16.64 0.34 -5.05
C VAL A 157 -16.47 1.76 -4.50
N VAL A 158 -15.37 2.41 -4.88
CA VAL A 158 -15.06 3.81 -4.53
C VAL A 158 -15.46 4.75 -5.67
N SER A 159 -15.21 4.34 -6.92
CA SER A 159 -15.54 5.11 -8.11
C SER A 159 -15.75 4.19 -9.32
N THR A 160 -16.80 4.46 -10.09
CA THR A 160 -17.06 3.83 -11.39
C THR A 160 -16.39 4.59 -12.55
N ARG A 161 -15.98 5.84 -12.33
CA ARG A 161 -15.22 6.63 -13.30
C ARG A 161 -13.76 6.22 -13.28
N TRP A 162 -13.16 6.11 -14.46
CA TRP A 162 -11.73 5.86 -14.61
C TRP A 162 -10.94 6.90 -13.83
N SER A 163 -10.02 6.42 -12.98
CA SER A 163 -9.17 7.27 -12.17
C SER A 163 -7.84 6.58 -11.92
N THR A 164 -6.78 7.36 -11.79
CA THR A 164 -5.48 6.85 -11.35
C THR A 164 -5.48 6.44 -9.87
N SER A 165 -6.48 6.87 -9.11
CA SER A 165 -6.73 6.41 -7.74
C SER A 165 -7.40 5.03 -7.73
N ILE A 166 -7.53 4.44 -6.53
CA ILE A 166 -8.21 3.15 -6.37
C ILE A 166 -9.70 3.34 -6.66
N MET A 167 -10.20 2.52 -7.58
CA MET A 167 -11.58 2.54 -8.06
C MET A 167 -12.45 1.54 -7.31
N ALA A 168 -11.90 0.36 -7.01
CA ALA A 168 -12.55 -0.66 -6.20
C ALA A 168 -11.50 -1.49 -5.45
N TRP A 169 -11.89 -2.09 -4.33
CA TRP A 169 -11.02 -3.00 -3.59
C TRP A 169 -11.82 -4.11 -2.90
N LYS A 170 -11.19 -5.27 -2.71
CA LYS A 170 -11.75 -6.41 -1.97
C LYS A 170 -10.70 -7.04 -1.09
N LYS A 171 -11.12 -7.53 0.08
CA LYS A 171 -10.30 -8.40 0.93
C LYS A 171 -10.71 -9.85 0.67
N ILE A 172 -9.75 -10.68 0.31
CA ILE A 172 -9.89 -12.10 0.07
C ILE A 172 -9.04 -12.80 1.13
N GLY A 173 -9.64 -13.08 2.28
CA GLY A 173 -8.91 -13.52 3.47
C GLY A 173 -7.90 -12.46 3.94
N LEU A 174 -6.60 -12.79 3.83
CA LEU A 174 -5.50 -11.89 4.15
C LEU A 174 -4.96 -11.10 2.94
N VAL A 175 -5.45 -11.38 1.74
CA VAL A 175 -4.99 -10.73 0.50
C VAL A 175 -5.91 -9.58 0.14
N THR A 176 -5.32 -8.51 -0.38
CA THR A 176 -6.06 -7.35 -0.88
C THR A 176 -5.99 -7.32 -2.39
N GLY A 177 -7.14 -7.30 -3.05
CA GLY A 177 -7.28 -7.00 -4.47
C GLY A 177 -7.69 -5.55 -4.67
N VAL A 178 -7.09 -4.88 -5.64
CA VAL A 178 -7.39 -3.48 -5.99
C VAL A 178 -7.54 -3.29 -7.49
N LEU A 179 -8.47 -2.42 -7.86
CA LEU A 179 -8.68 -1.94 -9.22
C LEU A 179 -8.25 -0.47 -9.31
N TYR A 180 -7.45 -0.11 -10.29
CA TYR A 180 -7.07 1.29 -10.55
C TYR A 180 -6.74 1.54 -12.02
N GLY A 181 -6.90 2.80 -12.45
CA GLY A 181 -6.47 3.27 -13.75
C GLY A 181 -4.95 3.46 -13.82
N GLY A 182 -4.34 2.99 -14.91
CA GLY A 182 -2.93 3.19 -15.22
C GLY A 182 -2.78 3.79 -16.60
N LYS A 183 -1.72 4.59 -16.78
CA LYS A 183 -1.31 5.08 -18.09
C LYS A 183 0.00 4.40 -18.44
N GLN A 184 0.04 3.72 -19.57
CA GLN A 184 1.27 3.14 -20.11
C GLN A 184 1.49 3.73 -21.50
N GLU A 185 2.58 4.49 -21.64
CA GLU A 185 2.89 5.28 -22.84
C GLU A 185 1.75 6.25 -23.19
N ASP A 186 0.86 5.89 -24.12
CA ASP A 186 -0.33 6.66 -24.50
C ASP A 186 -1.66 5.89 -24.40
N GLU A 187 -1.62 4.65 -23.93
CA GLU A 187 -2.82 3.86 -23.67
C GLU A 187 -3.22 3.92 -22.20
N LEU A 188 -4.53 4.06 -21.98
CA LEU A 188 -5.13 4.00 -20.65
C LEU A 188 -5.60 2.57 -20.41
N HIS A 189 -5.28 2.05 -19.23
CA HIS A 189 -5.62 0.70 -18.84
C HIS A 189 -6.33 0.69 -17.48
N LEU A 190 -7.18 -0.31 -17.29
CA LEU A 190 -7.60 -0.78 -15.98
C LEU A 190 -6.60 -1.83 -15.51
N ASN A 191 -6.15 -1.70 -14.27
CA ASN A 191 -5.24 -2.64 -13.63
C ASN A 191 -5.94 -3.29 -12.45
N LEU A 192 -5.98 -4.61 -12.46
CA LEU A 192 -6.36 -5.42 -11.33
C LEU A 192 -5.09 -6.00 -10.72
N GLU A 193 -4.75 -5.56 -9.51
CA GLU A 193 -3.56 -6.00 -8.79
C GLU A 193 -3.98 -6.74 -7.52
N LEU A 194 -3.38 -7.92 -7.31
CA LEU A 194 -3.51 -8.70 -6.08
C LEU A 194 -2.22 -8.57 -5.28
N LEU A 195 -2.32 -8.16 -4.01
CA LEU A 195 -1.18 -7.98 -3.14
C LEU A 195 -0.78 -9.30 -2.48
N THR A 196 -0.18 -10.20 -3.27
CA THR A 196 0.27 -11.52 -2.81
C THR A 196 1.44 -12.04 -3.66
N THR A 197 1.90 -13.25 -3.34
CA THR A 197 2.90 -13.97 -4.13
C THR A 197 2.26 -14.71 -5.30
N LYS A 198 3.01 -14.97 -6.38
CA LYS A 198 2.55 -15.74 -7.55
C LYS A 198 2.05 -17.15 -7.24
N ASP A 199 2.51 -17.74 -6.14
CA ASP A 199 2.11 -19.08 -5.71
C ASP A 199 0.66 -19.16 -5.23
N HIS A 200 0.04 -18.02 -4.89
CA HIS A 200 -1.36 -17.96 -4.50
C HIS A 200 -2.26 -17.85 -5.72
N VAL A 201 -2.90 -18.96 -6.08
CA VAL A 201 -3.89 -19.02 -7.16
C VAL A 201 -5.29 -18.81 -6.55
N PHE A 202 -6.05 -17.86 -7.09
CA PHE A 202 -7.44 -17.63 -6.72
C PHE A 202 -8.38 -18.19 -7.78
N SER A 203 -9.55 -18.66 -7.37
CA SER A 203 -10.64 -18.94 -8.29
C SER A 203 -11.37 -17.65 -8.68
N ASP A 204 -12.04 -17.64 -9.84
CA ASP A 204 -12.85 -16.48 -10.28
C ASP A 204 -13.98 -16.17 -9.29
N GLU A 205 -14.52 -17.19 -8.62
CA GLU A 205 -15.54 -17.04 -7.57
C GLU A 205 -14.98 -16.33 -6.33
N GLU A 206 -13.76 -16.68 -5.89
CA GLU A 206 -13.08 -16.02 -4.77
C GLU A 206 -12.74 -14.56 -5.10
N LEU A 207 -12.26 -14.32 -6.33
CA LEU A 207 -12.03 -12.98 -6.85
C LEU A 207 -13.34 -12.20 -6.94
N GLY A 208 -14.47 -12.86 -7.19
CA GLY A 208 -15.75 -12.21 -7.47
C GLY A 208 -15.67 -11.34 -8.72
N VAL A 209 -14.88 -11.76 -9.72
CA VAL A 209 -14.67 -11.01 -10.96
C VAL A 209 -15.39 -11.73 -12.09
N HIS A 210 -16.38 -11.07 -12.67
CA HIS A 210 -17.12 -11.58 -13.82
C HIS A 210 -16.49 -11.02 -15.11
N TRP A 211 -15.39 -11.65 -15.53
CA TRP A 211 -14.55 -11.20 -16.66
C TRP A 211 -15.32 -10.93 -17.97
N SER A 212 -16.40 -11.68 -18.21
CA SER A 212 -17.26 -11.55 -19.40
C SER A 212 -18.02 -10.22 -19.49
N HIS A 213 -18.19 -9.51 -18.37
CA HIS A 213 -18.92 -8.25 -18.33
C HIS A 213 -18.05 -7.03 -18.65
N PHE A 214 -16.73 -7.22 -18.76
CA PHE A 214 -15.81 -6.21 -19.29
C PHE A 214 -15.90 -6.15 -20.81
N ASN A 215 -16.93 -5.48 -21.31
CA ASN A 215 -17.07 -5.22 -22.74
C ASN A 215 -17.01 -3.71 -23.04
N PRO A 216 -15.88 -3.19 -23.56
CA PRO A 216 -15.76 -1.79 -23.94
C PRO A 216 -16.67 -1.39 -25.11
N GLN A 217 -17.30 -2.35 -25.80
CA GLN A 217 -18.24 -2.07 -26.90
C GLN A 217 -19.70 -1.90 -26.45
N ASN A 218 -20.04 -2.15 -25.18
CA ASN A 218 -21.43 -2.09 -24.69
C ASN A 218 -21.84 -0.74 -24.09
N THR A 219 -20.95 0.25 -24.03
CA THR A 219 -21.26 1.58 -23.43
C THR A 219 -21.66 2.65 -24.43
N SER A 220 -21.78 2.32 -25.73
CA SER A 220 -22.30 3.23 -26.77
C SER A 220 -23.83 3.24 -26.89
N PHE A 221 -24.56 2.54 -26.02
CA PHE A 221 -26.01 2.35 -26.15
C PHE A 221 -26.79 2.53 -24.83
N GLN A 222 -26.50 3.55 -24.01
CA GLN A 222 -27.44 3.97 -22.93
C GLN A 222 -27.42 5.49 -22.69
N SER A 223 -27.33 6.28 -23.76
CA SER A 223 -27.67 7.71 -23.70
C SER A 223 -28.59 8.03 -24.86
N GLU A 224 -29.77 7.39 -24.86
CA GLU A 224 -30.98 7.79 -25.58
C GLU A 224 -32.15 7.03 -24.95
N GLU A 225 -32.70 7.58 -23.87
CA GLU A 225 -34.15 7.59 -23.54
C GLU A 225 -34.44 8.64 -22.46
#